data_AF-A0A2G5T743-F1
#
_entry.id   AF-A0A2G5T743-F1
#
_cell.length_a   1.000
_cell.length_b   1.000
_cell.length_c   1.000
_cell.angle_alpha   90.00
_cell.angle_beta   90.00
_cell.angle_gamma   90.00
#
_symmetry.space_group_name_H-M   'P 1'
#
loop_
_entity.id
_entity.type
_entity.pdbx_description
1 polymer ?
#
loop_
_entity_poly.entity_id
_entity_poly.type
_entity_poly.pdbx_seq_one_letter_code
_entity_poly.pdbx_strand_id
1 'polypeptide(L)'
;MSSPIGKTRILAFVRALLDDVNEDCAVWINKPNLIFQLVDPGRAAFLWGVETGNPKMNYDKMSRGLRYFYDSGTLRKIPGKDSRYQFVDTKAPAFNITNLLVPKKEDGNNSLSSSPTSSSSGSDSTSPPQLRLPLINPLALQESLRQNLAQFNTFMAQFPFLHTIPVQDQLTIFFSSKNTFPMLFPAP
;
A
#
# COMPACT_ATOMS: atom_id res chain seq x y z
N MET A 1 -30.64 1.36 -2.29
CA MET A 1 -30.00 0.56 -1.22
C MET A 1 -28.55 0.31 -1.63
N SER A 2 -27.57 0.95 -0.97
CA SER A 2 -26.17 0.94 -1.40
C SER A 2 -25.47 -0.31 -0.83
N SER A 3 -24.98 -1.19 -1.71
CA SER A 3 -24.46 -2.51 -1.37
C SER A 3 -23.26 -2.43 -0.39
N PRO A 4 -23.26 -3.20 0.72
CA PRO A 4 -22.23 -3.13 1.76
C PRO A 4 -20.82 -3.57 1.30
N ILE A 5 -20.73 -4.31 0.19
CA ILE A 5 -19.47 -4.85 -0.33
C ILE A 5 -18.50 -3.76 -0.81
N GLY A 6 -18.99 -2.69 -1.45
CA GLY A 6 -18.10 -1.65 -1.98
C GLY A 6 -17.41 -0.81 -0.90
N LYS A 7 -18.06 -0.64 0.25
CA LYS A 7 -17.59 0.22 1.35
C LYS A 7 -16.52 -0.50 2.17
N THR A 8 -16.76 -1.75 2.58
CA THR A 8 -15.80 -2.53 3.39
C THR A 8 -14.46 -2.75 2.67
N ARG A 9 -14.46 -2.79 1.33
CA ARG A 9 -13.25 -3.02 0.54
C ARG A 9 -12.18 -1.93 0.70
N ILE A 10 -12.55 -0.66 0.91
CA ILE A 10 -11.54 0.41 1.00
C ILE A 10 -10.74 0.34 2.31
N LEU A 11 -11.37 -0.01 3.43
CA LEU A 11 -10.64 -0.16 4.71
C LEU A 11 -9.73 -1.39 4.67
N ALA A 12 -10.19 -2.49 4.06
CA ALA A 12 -9.38 -3.67 3.84
C ALA A 12 -8.17 -3.37 2.95
N PHE A 13 -8.39 -2.62 1.86
CA PHE A 13 -7.32 -2.14 0.99
C PHE A 13 -6.31 -1.27 1.75
N VAL A 14 -6.76 -0.29 2.54
CA VAL A 14 -5.84 0.57 3.30
C VAL A 14 -5.05 -0.23 4.32
N ARG A 15 -5.64 -1.24 4.97
CA ARG A 15 -4.90 -2.15 5.85
C ARG A 15 -3.86 -2.97 5.10
N ALA A 16 -4.23 -3.57 3.97
CA ALA A 16 -3.28 -4.31 3.13
C ALA A 16 -2.12 -3.42 2.67
N LEU A 17 -2.42 -2.17 2.28
CA LEU A 17 -1.41 -1.19 1.88
C LEU A 17 -0.44 -0.83 3.00
N LEU A 18 -0.88 -0.89 4.26
CA LEU A 18 -0.09 -0.65 5.47
C LEU A 18 0.68 -1.88 5.96
N ASP A 19 0.26 -3.08 5.57
CA ASP A 19 0.94 -4.35 5.86
C ASP A 19 1.99 -4.70 4.79
N ASP A 20 1.77 -4.24 3.55
CA ASP A 20 2.74 -4.32 2.46
C ASP A 20 3.94 -3.39 2.69
N VAL A 21 5.06 -3.66 2.01
CA VAL A 21 6.30 -2.85 2.02
C VAL A 21 6.15 -1.54 1.22
N ASN A 22 4.95 -0.98 1.17
CA ASN A 22 4.63 0.24 0.44
C ASN A 22 4.81 1.49 1.33
N GLU A 23 5.98 1.62 1.94
CA GLU A 23 6.33 2.72 2.85
C GLU A 23 6.20 4.11 2.20
N ASP A 24 6.30 4.18 0.87
CA ASP A 24 6.14 5.42 0.11
C ASP A 24 4.68 5.90 0.02
N CYS A 25 3.70 5.01 0.20
CA CYS A 25 2.28 5.30 0.00
C CYS A 25 1.54 5.49 1.31
N ALA A 26 1.74 4.57 2.25
CA ALA A 26 1.06 4.56 3.53
C ALA A 26 1.98 3.99 4.60
N VAL A 27 2.05 4.66 5.76
CA VAL A 27 2.91 4.23 6.87
C VAL A 27 2.16 4.24 8.19
N TRP A 28 2.53 3.31 9.05
CA TRP A 28 2.14 3.36 10.44
C TRP A 28 2.97 4.41 11.18
N ILE A 29 2.30 5.44 11.69
CA ILE A 29 2.91 6.43 12.59
C ILE A 29 2.98 5.87 14.00
N ASN A 30 1.94 5.13 14.41
CA ASN A 30 1.89 4.47 15.70
C ASN A 30 1.04 3.20 15.56
N LYS A 31 1.70 2.06 15.32
CA LYS A 31 1.06 0.73 15.22
C LYS A 31 0.19 0.39 16.45
N PRO A 32 0.65 0.54 17.71
CA PRO A 32 -0.18 0.16 18.86
C PRO A 32 -1.42 1.04 19.04
N ASN A 33 -1.36 2.32 18.66
CA ASN A 33 -2.53 3.19 18.63
C ASN A 33 -3.31 3.13 17.30
N LEU A 34 -2.90 2.27 16.36
CA LEU A 34 -3.45 2.16 15.00
C LEU A 34 -3.53 3.50 14.24
N ILE A 35 -2.55 4.38 14.47
CA ILE A 35 -2.44 5.66 13.77
C ILE A 35 -1.56 5.46 12.54
N PHE A 36 -2.08 5.84 11.38
CA PHE A 36 -1.38 5.78 10.11
C PHE A 36 -1.46 7.10 9.35
N GLN A 37 -0.56 7.25 8.39
CA GLN A 37 -0.48 8.38 7.50
C GLN A 37 -0.44 7.88 6.06
N LEU A 38 -1.23 8.51 5.18
CA LEU A 38 -1.01 8.39 3.75
C LEU A 38 0.09 9.39 3.36
N VAL A 39 1.28 8.88 3.12
CA VAL A 39 2.48 9.66 2.74
C VAL A 39 2.26 10.26 1.36
N ASP A 40 1.86 9.41 0.40
CA ASP A 40 1.43 9.82 -0.93
C ASP A 40 -0.05 9.46 -1.15
N PRO A 41 -0.98 10.38 -0.84
CA PRO A 41 -2.41 10.14 -1.06
C PRO A 41 -2.78 9.96 -2.54
N GLY A 42 -1.99 10.52 -3.47
CA GLY A 42 -2.21 10.37 -4.90
C GLY A 42 -1.91 8.95 -5.35
N ARG A 43 -0.77 8.41 -4.93
CA ARG A 43 -0.37 7.03 -5.24
C ARG A 43 -1.27 5.99 -4.57
N ALA A 44 -1.68 6.22 -3.33
CA ALA A 44 -2.67 5.37 -2.66
C ALA A 44 -4.00 5.31 -3.43
N ALA A 45 -4.47 6.46 -3.95
CA ALA A 45 -5.68 6.51 -4.76
C ALA A 45 -5.53 5.86 -6.13
N PHE A 46 -4.35 5.96 -6.74
CA PHE A 46 -4.04 5.26 -7.98
C PHE A 46 -4.11 3.74 -7.79
N LEU A 47 -3.46 3.20 -6.75
CA LEU A 47 -3.50 1.78 -6.41
C LEU A 47 -4.93 1.30 -6.12
N TRP A 48 -5.71 2.12 -5.42
CA TRP A 48 -7.13 1.84 -5.22
C TRP A 48 -7.94 1.83 -6.53
N GLY A 49 -7.60 2.71 -7.46
CA GLY A 49 -8.16 2.72 -8.81
C GLY A 49 -7.85 1.44 -9.57
N VAL A 50 -6.62 0.94 -9.48
CA VAL A 50 -6.22 -0.34 -10.07
C VAL A 50 -7.02 -1.50 -9.46
N GLU A 51 -7.12 -1.57 -8.13
CA GLU A 51 -7.85 -2.59 -7.37
C GLU A 51 -9.37 -2.61 -7.67
N THR A 52 -9.93 -1.45 -8.04
CA THR A 52 -11.35 -1.31 -8.37
C THR A 52 -11.65 -1.24 -9.86
N GLY A 53 -10.62 -1.31 -10.72
CA GLY A 53 -10.76 -1.14 -12.17
C GLY A 53 -11.21 0.26 -12.60
N ASN A 54 -11.01 1.28 -11.76
CA ASN A 54 -11.40 2.67 -12.03
C ASN A 54 -10.17 3.58 -12.23
N PRO A 55 -9.72 3.82 -13.47
CA PRO A 55 -8.53 4.62 -13.75
C PRO A 55 -8.73 6.13 -13.47
N LYS A 56 -9.97 6.60 -13.27
CA LYS A 56 -10.28 8.00 -12.90
C LYS A 56 -10.41 8.19 -11.38
N MET A 57 -9.93 7.23 -10.60
CA MET A 57 -9.87 7.31 -9.15
C MET A 57 -8.81 8.33 -8.72
N ASN A 58 -9.14 9.13 -7.72
CA ASN A 58 -8.23 10.10 -7.11
C ASN A 58 -8.47 10.15 -5.60
N TYR A 59 -7.62 10.89 -4.90
CA TYR A 59 -7.69 10.98 -3.45
C TYR A 59 -9.00 11.59 -2.95
N ASP A 60 -9.55 12.62 -3.60
CA ASP A 60 -10.81 13.24 -3.18
C ASP A 60 -11.98 12.24 -3.18
N LYS A 61 -12.06 11.40 -4.22
CA LYS A 61 -13.08 10.34 -4.32
C LYS A 61 -12.82 9.20 -3.35
N MET A 62 -11.57 8.76 -3.22
CA MET A 62 -11.18 7.70 -2.29
C MET A 62 -11.44 8.12 -0.84
N SER A 63 -11.04 9.33 -0.46
CA SER A 63 -11.24 9.90 0.88
C SER A 63 -12.73 10.08 1.21
N ARG A 64 -13.61 10.24 0.20
CA ARG A 64 -15.06 10.19 0.41
C ARG A 64 -15.52 8.82 0.95
N GLY A 65 -14.89 7.74 0.47
CA GLY A 65 -15.05 6.38 0.97
C GLY A 65 -14.64 6.26 2.43
N LEU A 66 -13.46 6.79 2.78
CA LEU A 66 -12.95 6.82 4.16
C LEU A 66 -13.85 7.62 5.10
N ARG A 67 -14.43 8.73 4.62
CA ARG A 67 -15.31 9.59 5.41
C ARG A 67 -16.57 8.89 5.91
N TYR A 68 -17.08 7.89 5.19
CA TYR A 68 -18.24 7.12 5.66
C TYR A 68 -17.96 6.34 6.96
N PHE A 69 -16.70 6.15 7.32
CA PHE A 69 -16.31 5.42 8.53
C PHE A 69 -16.07 6.32 9.74
N TYR A 70 -16.22 7.64 9.59
CA TYR A 70 -16.10 8.58 10.69
C TYR A 70 -17.26 8.43 11.65
N ASP A 71 -18.48 8.40 11.12
CA ASP A 71 -19.71 8.31 11.91
C ASP A 71 -19.88 6.90 12.50
N SER A 72 -19.42 5.86 11.79
CA SER A 72 -19.43 4.48 12.29
C SER A 72 -18.39 4.23 13.38
N GLY A 73 -17.52 5.20 13.67
CA GLY A 73 -16.44 5.08 14.65
C GLY A 73 -15.40 4.03 14.28
N THR A 74 -15.36 3.54 13.03
CA THR A 74 -14.36 2.56 12.59
C THR A 74 -13.03 3.24 12.24
N LEU A 75 -13.10 4.47 11.75
CA LEU A 75 -11.95 5.27 11.35
C LEU A 75 -12.13 6.70 11.86
N ARG A 76 -11.10 7.27 12.49
CA ARG A 76 -11.08 8.68 12.88
C ARG A 76 -10.11 9.45 11.99
N LYS A 77 -10.57 10.59 11.47
CA LYS A 77 -9.66 11.55 10.84
C LYS A 77 -8.91 12.33 11.90
N ILE A 78 -7.59 12.38 11.80
CA ILE A 78 -6.78 13.29 12.63
C ILE A 78 -6.74 14.65 11.90
N PRO A 79 -7.25 15.74 12.52
CA PRO A 79 -7.25 17.06 11.90
C PRO A 79 -5.82 17.61 11.73
N GLY A 80 -5.59 18.35 10.65
CA GLY A 80 -4.27 18.86 10.25
C GLY A 80 -4.03 18.71 8.74
N LYS A 81 -2.81 18.98 8.27
CA LYS A 81 -2.45 18.86 6.84
C LYS A 81 -1.96 17.48 6.41
N ASP A 82 -1.82 16.55 7.34
CA ASP A 82 -0.92 15.42 7.13
C ASP A 82 -1.59 14.13 6.62
N SER A 83 -2.82 14.15 6.09
CA SER A 83 -3.49 12.91 5.64
C SER A 83 -3.42 11.75 6.67
N ARG A 84 -3.42 12.09 7.97
CA ARG A 84 -3.34 11.15 9.09
C ARG A 84 -4.72 10.65 9.51
N TYR A 85 -4.77 9.39 9.90
CA TYR A 85 -5.97 8.66 10.28
C TYR A 85 -5.66 7.71 11.43
N GLN A 86 -6.69 7.34 12.18
CA GLN A 86 -6.59 6.33 13.22
C GLN A 86 -7.70 5.31 13.04
N PHE A 87 -7.37 4.02 13.02
CA PHE A 87 -8.40 3.00 13.24
C PHE A 87 -8.72 2.99 14.73
N VAL A 88 -9.99 3.14 15.09
CA VAL A 88 -10.41 3.25 16.51
C VAL A 88 -10.49 1.87 17.20
N ASP A 89 -10.08 0.82 16.48
CA ASP A 89 -10.23 -0.59 16.78
C ASP A 89 -11.67 -1.05 16.99
N THR A 90 -12.02 -2.08 16.23
CA THR A 90 -13.26 -2.83 16.36
C THR A 90 -12.83 -4.21 16.80
N LYS A 91 -13.40 -4.75 17.88
CA LYS A 91 -13.48 -6.19 18.11
C LYS A 91 -13.99 -6.87 16.82
N ALA A 92 -13.11 -7.31 15.92
CA ALA A 92 -13.43 -8.12 14.75
C ALA A 92 -12.13 -8.74 14.20
N PRO A 93 -12.16 -10.04 13.86
CA PRO A 93 -10.98 -10.85 13.63
C PRO A 93 -10.28 -10.45 12.33
N ALA A 94 -9.00 -10.79 12.25
CA ALA A 94 -8.20 -10.76 11.02
C ALA A 94 -9.03 -11.27 9.83
N PHE A 95 -9.36 -10.38 8.89
CA PHE A 95 -10.01 -10.77 7.65
C PHE A 95 -8.97 -11.51 6.81
N ASN A 96 -8.99 -12.84 6.88
CA ASN A 96 -8.17 -13.71 6.05
C ASN A 96 -8.51 -13.45 4.57
N ILE A 97 -7.46 -13.09 3.85
CA ILE A 97 -7.44 -12.68 2.43
C ILE A 97 -7.77 -13.84 1.47
N THR A 98 -7.99 -15.05 1.99
CA THR A 98 -8.16 -16.29 1.22
C THR A 98 -9.46 -16.39 0.42
N ASN A 99 -10.44 -15.50 0.63
CA ASN A 99 -11.74 -15.58 -0.05
C ASN A 99 -11.88 -14.67 -1.29
N LEU A 100 -10.82 -13.97 -1.73
CA LEU A 100 -10.86 -13.11 -2.92
C LEU A 100 -10.33 -13.76 -4.22
N LEU A 101 -9.81 -14.99 -4.17
CA LEU A 101 -9.33 -15.71 -5.37
C LEU A 101 -10.30 -16.79 -5.89
N VAL A 102 -11.62 -16.56 -5.82
CA VAL A 102 -12.55 -17.36 -6.63
C VAL A 102 -12.76 -16.63 -7.97
N PRO A 103 -12.21 -17.14 -9.09
CA PRO A 103 -12.53 -16.62 -10.41
C PRO A 103 -13.97 -17.02 -10.71
N LYS A 104 -14.90 -16.07 -10.62
CA LYS A 104 -16.27 -16.28 -11.07
C LYS A 104 -16.25 -16.30 -12.60
N LYS A 105 -16.27 -17.51 -13.17
CA LYS A 105 -16.57 -17.78 -14.59
C LYS A 105 -17.84 -17.03 -14.99
N GLU A 106 -17.72 -16.21 -16.02
CA GLU A 106 -18.84 -15.57 -16.71
C GLU A 106 -19.09 -16.31 -18.03
N ASP A 107 -20.16 -17.11 -18.04
CA ASP A 107 -20.71 -17.73 -19.24
C ASP A 107 -21.71 -16.77 -19.90
N GLY A 108 -21.43 -16.40 -21.15
CA GLY A 108 -22.40 -16.45 -22.26
C GLY A 108 -23.53 -15.40 -22.40
N ASN A 109 -23.33 -14.49 -23.36
CA ASN A 109 -24.17 -14.26 -24.56
C ASN A 109 -25.16 -13.06 -24.68
N ASN A 110 -24.95 -12.31 -25.79
CA ASN A 110 -25.92 -11.68 -26.73
C ASN A 110 -26.69 -10.40 -26.31
N SER A 111 -26.87 -9.33 -27.11
CA SER A 111 -26.67 -9.07 -28.55
C SER A 111 -26.64 -7.56 -28.87
N LEU A 112 -25.80 -7.20 -29.84
CA LEU A 112 -25.94 -6.27 -30.99
C LEU A 112 -26.99 -5.13 -30.99
N SER A 113 -26.55 -3.89 -31.29
CA SER A 113 -27.08 -2.98 -32.34
C SER A 113 -26.22 -1.70 -32.43
N SER A 114 -25.31 -1.58 -33.40
CA SER A 114 -25.40 -0.71 -34.61
C SER A 114 -25.03 0.77 -34.43
N SER A 115 -23.89 1.16 -35.02
CA SER A 115 -23.44 2.52 -35.40
C SER A 115 -24.36 3.14 -36.50
N PRO A 116 -24.23 4.41 -37.00
CA PRO A 116 -22.98 4.93 -37.62
C PRO A 116 -22.72 6.47 -37.63
N THR A 117 -21.54 6.84 -38.18
CA THR A 117 -21.13 8.12 -38.85
C THR A 117 -21.01 9.41 -38.02
N SER A 118 -20.07 10.36 -38.19
CA SER A 118 -19.00 10.65 -39.18
C SER A 118 -18.08 11.79 -38.68
N SER A 119 -16.79 11.78 -39.10
CA SER A 119 -15.82 12.88 -39.42
C SER A 119 -15.80 14.20 -38.58
N SER A 120 -14.67 14.79 -38.17
CA SER A 120 -13.59 15.34 -39.00
C SER A 120 -12.46 15.99 -38.16
N SER A 121 -11.26 15.99 -38.75
CA SER A 121 -10.08 16.88 -38.70
C SER A 121 -9.81 17.86 -37.56
N GLY A 122 -8.54 17.90 -37.11
CA GLY A 122 -7.95 19.06 -36.40
C GLY A 122 -6.62 18.74 -35.73
N SER A 123 -5.53 18.99 -36.44
CA SER A 123 -4.15 19.02 -35.94
C SER A 123 -3.91 20.23 -35.03
N ASP A 124 -3.23 20.06 -33.90
CA ASP A 124 -2.21 21.04 -33.50
C ASP A 124 -1.18 20.50 -32.51
N SER A 125 0.04 21.03 -32.63
CA SER A 125 1.25 20.58 -31.98
C SER A 125 1.58 21.46 -30.79
N THR A 126 1.61 20.94 -29.55
CA THR A 126 2.41 21.56 -28.47
C THR A 126 2.73 20.54 -27.37
N SER A 127 4.01 20.39 -27.05
CA SER A 127 4.59 19.40 -26.14
C SER A 127 4.15 19.52 -24.67
N PRO A 128 4.32 18.44 -23.87
CA PRO A 128 4.70 18.58 -22.46
C PRO A 128 6.10 17.99 -22.19
N PRO A 129 6.83 18.49 -21.18
CA PRO A 129 8.19 18.07 -20.88
C PRO A 129 8.19 16.67 -20.25
N GLN A 130 9.09 15.81 -20.72
CA GLN A 130 9.38 14.52 -20.11
C GLN A 130 9.95 14.74 -18.70
N LEU A 131 9.13 14.46 -17.67
CA LEU A 131 9.61 14.29 -16.30
C LEU A 131 10.44 13.01 -16.26
N ARG A 132 11.76 13.18 -16.29
CA ARG A 132 12.75 12.14 -16.02
C ARG A 132 12.50 11.62 -14.60
N LEU A 133 11.90 10.43 -14.47
CA LEU A 133 11.91 9.71 -13.19
C LEU A 133 13.38 9.44 -12.82
N PRO A 134 13.75 9.56 -11.53
CA PRO A 134 15.06 9.12 -11.10
C PRO A 134 15.17 7.64 -11.44
N LEU A 135 16.15 7.31 -12.29
CA LEU A 135 16.56 5.94 -12.56
C LEU A 135 17.05 5.38 -11.22
N ILE A 136 16.15 4.76 -10.45
CA ILE A 136 16.54 3.95 -9.31
C ILE A 136 17.44 2.87 -9.90
N ASN A 137 18.74 3.02 -9.66
CA ASN A 137 19.74 2.17 -10.26
C ASN A 137 19.53 0.76 -9.69
N PRO A 138 19.04 -0.22 -10.47
CA PRO A 138 18.72 -1.55 -9.94
C PRO A 138 19.93 -2.22 -9.30
N LEU A 139 21.13 -1.80 -9.72
CA LEU A 139 22.40 -2.22 -9.16
C LEU A 139 22.59 -1.76 -7.69
N ALA A 140 22.17 -0.53 -7.35
CA ALA A 140 22.34 0.00 -6.00
C ALA A 140 21.41 -0.69 -4.98
N LEU A 141 20.20 -1.05 -5.42
CA LEU A 141 19.25 -1.82 -4.60
C LEU A 141 19.78 -3.24 -4.40
N GLN A 142 20.30 -3.87 -5.45
CA GLN A 142 20.88 -5.20 -5.33
C GLN A 142 22.07 -5.22 -4.36
N GLU A 143 22.90 -4.18 -4.38
CA GLU A 143 24.03 -4.05 -3.46
C GLU A 143 23.58 -3.84 -2.01
N SER A 144 22.58 -3.00 -1.76
CA SER A 144 22.06 -2.77 -0.41
C SER A 144 21.42 -4.03 0.18
N LEU A 145 20.75 -4.84 -0.64
CA LEU A 145 20.18 -6.13 -0.21
C LEU A 145 21.30 -7.11 0.16
N ARG A 146 22.34 -7.24 -0.69
CA ARG A 146 23.51 -8.08 -0.41
C ARG A 146 24.19 -7.72 0.90
N GLN A 147 24.37 -6.43 1.15
CA GLN A 147 24.96 -5.94 2.40
C GLN A 147 24.09 -6.26 3.62
N ASN A 148 22.77 -6.05 3.51
CA ASN A 148 21.84 -6.41 4.58
C ASN A 148 21.88 -7.91 4.89
N LEU A 149 21.95 -8.78 3.87
CA LEU A 149 22.07 -10.22 4.07
C LEU A 149 23.39 -10.62 4.73
N ALA A 150 24.51 -10.03 4.32
CA ALA A 150 25.81 -10.30 4.93
C ALA A 150 25.85 -9.89 6.41
N GLN A 151 25.28 -8.71 6.72
CA GLN A 151 25.15 -8.23 8.10
C GLN A 151 24.20 -9.09 8.93
N PHE A 152 23.09 -9.55 8.35
CA PHE A 152 22.17 -10.47 9.02
C PHE A 152 22.83 -11.81 9.34
N ASN A 153 23.57 -12.41 8.40
CA ASN A 153 24.29 -13.66 8.63
C ASN A 153 25.33 -13.51 9.75
N THR A 154 26.06 -12.38 9.76
CA THR A 154 27.04 -12.07 10.82
C THR A 154 26.35 -11.89 12.17
N PHE A 155 25.21 -11.21 12.19
CA PHE A 155 24.39 -11.02 13.39
C PHE A 155 23.87 -12.34 13.96
N MET A 156 23.37 -13.23 13.11
CA MET A 156 22.90 -14.56 13.53
C MET A 156 24.05 -15.44 14.06
N ALA A 157 25.25 -15.33 13.47
CA ALA A 157 26.44 -16.02 13.97
C ALA A 157 26.87 -15.49 15.36
N GLN A 158 26.69 -14.20 15.62
CA GLN A 158 27.00 -13.58 16.91
C GLN A 158 26.00 -13.96 18.01
N PHE A 159 24.76 -14.28 17.64
CA PHE A 159 23.67 -14.61 18.58
C PHE A 159 23.02 -15.95 18.24
N PRO A 160 23.66 -17.09 18.57
CA PRO A 160 23.17 -18.42 18.20
C PRO A 160 21.77 -18.76 18.75
N PHE A 161 21.37 -18.15 19.87
CA PHE A 161 20.06 -18.34 20.47
C PHE A 161 18.91 -17.88 19.55
N LEU A 162 19.17 -16.94 18.63
CA LEU A 162 18.17 -16.43 17.70
C LEU A 162 17.72 -17.48 16.67
N HIS A 163 18.49 -18.55 16.44
CA HIS A 163 18.07 -19.62 15.52
C HIS A 163 16.85 -20.41 16.00
N THR A 164 16.48 -20.27 17.27
CA THR A 164 15.34 -20.99 17.88
C THR A 164 14.01 -20.27 17.73
N ILE A 165 14.01 -18.99 17.37
CA ILE A 165 12.81 -18.17 17.20
C ILE A 165 12.43 -18.03 15.71
N PRO A 166 11.15 -17.74 15.40
CA PRO A 166 10.69 -17.55 14.02
C PRO A 166 11.50 -16.50 13.23
N VAL A 167 11.68 -16.73 11.93
CA VAL A 167 12.46 -15.84 11.04
C VAL A 167 11.98 -14.39 11.07
N GLN A 168 10.67 -14.15 11.24
CA GLN A 168 10.11 -12.80 11.35
C GLN A 168 10.62 -12.06 12.60
N ASP A 169 10.77 -12.77 13.71
CA ASP A 169 11.28 -12.20 14.95
C ASP A 169 12.79 -11.95 14.85
N GLN A 170 13.53 -12.86 14.18
CA GLN A 170 14.95 -12.67 13.88
C GLN A 170 15.19 -11.39 13.07
N LEU A 171 14.40 -11.17 12.00
CA LEU A 171 14.48 -9.97 11.17
C LEU A 171 14.10 -8.71 11.94
N THR A 172 13.05 -8.78 12.75
CA THR A 172 12.60 -7.66 13.59
C THR A 172 13.68 -7.24 14.56
N ILE A 173 14.31 -8.21 15.24
CA ILE A 173 15.41 -7.97 16.17
C ILE A 173 16.63 -7.41 15.44
N PHE A 174 16.98 -7.94 14.26
CA PHE A 174 18.07 -7.43 13.44
C PHE A 174 17.86 -5.96 13.05
N PHE A 175 16.72 -5.60 12.45
CA PHE A 175 16.45 -4.22 12.05
C PHE A 175 16.34 -3.26 13.25
N SER A 176 15.79 -3.72 14.38
CA SER A 176 15.75 -2.96 15.62
C SER A 176 17.16 -2.72 16.20
N SER A 177 18.02 -3.75 16.16
CA SER A 177 19.40 -3.66 16.65
C SER A 177 20.26 -2.74 15.79
N LYS A 178 20.03 -2.69 14.47
CA LYS A 178 20.70 -1.75 13.56
C LYS A 178 20.44 -0.28 13.91
N ASN A 179 19.21 0.05 14.27
CA ASN A 179 18.84 1.40 14.67
C ASN A 179 19.33 1.75 16.10
N THR A 180 19.34 0.75 16.99
CA THR A 180 19.66 0.96 18.41
C THR A 180 21.16 0.94 18.69
N PHE A 181 21.92 0.11 17.96
CA PHE A 181 23.35 -0.10 18.15
C PHE A 181 24.11 -0.01 16.82
N PRO A 182 24.21 1.19 16.22
CA PRO A 182 24.89 1.39 14.95
C PRO A 182 26.38 0.97 14.99
N MET A 183 27.00 0.96 16.18
CA MET A 183 28.38 0.52 16.40
C MET A 183 28.62 -0.98 16.12
N LEU A 184 27.56 -1.81 16.15
CA LEU A 184 27.64 -3.23 15.81
C LEU A 184 27.59 -3.48 14.30
N PHE A 185 27.23 -2.47 13.51
CA PHE A 185 27.05 -2.55 12.06
C PHE A 185 27.81 -1.42 11.36
N PRO A 186 29.16 -1.44 11.39
CA PRO A 186 29.94 -0.46 10.66
C PRO A 186 29.61 -0.51 9.17
N ALA A 187 29.43 0.67 8.56
CA ALA A 187 29.31 0.78 7.11
C ALA A 187 30.62 0.29 6.46
N PRO A 188 30.55 -0.46 5.35
CA PRO A 188 31.73 -0.83 4.58
C PRO A 188 32.41 0.41 3.95
#